data_AF-A0A091K1C8-F1
#
_entry.id   AF-A0A091K1C8-F1
#
_cell.length_a   1.000
_cell.length_b   1.000
_cell.length_c   1.000
_cell.angle_alpha   90.00
_cell.angle_beta   90.00
_cell.angle_gamma   90.00
#
_symmetry.space_group_name_H-M   'P 1'
#
loop_
_entity.id
_entity.type
_entity.pdbx_description
1 polymer ?
#
loop_
_entity_poly.entity_id
_entity_poly.type
_entity_poly.pdbx_seq_one_letter_code
_entity_poly.pdbx_strand_id
1 'polypeptide(L)'
;QAPHCEHAFCNACITQWFSQQQTCPVDRSVVTVAHLRPVPRIMRNMLSKLQISCDNAVFGCTAVVRLDTLTAHLNDCEHNPKRPVTCEQGCG
;
A
#
# COMPACT_ATOMS: atom_id res chain seq x y z
N GLN A 1 10.31 -3.26 11.41
CA GLN A 1 10.48 -2.33 12.54
C GLN A 1 11.85 -2.55 13.13
N ALA A 2 12.63 -1.48 13.32
CA ALA A 2 13.90 -1.54 14.03
C ALA A 2 13.62 -1.60 15.55
N PRO A 3 14.10 -2.61 16.30
CA PRO A 3 13.66 -2.84 17.67
C PRO A 3 14.20 -1.82 18.70
N HIS A 4 15.29 -1.12 18.39
CA HIS A 4 15.90 -0.16 19.31
C HIS A 4 15.36 1.27 19.19
N CYS A 5 14.97 1.68 18.00
CA CYS A 5 14.45 3.03 17.73
C CYS A 5 12.97 3.03 17.30
N GLU A 6 12.34 1.85 17.25
CA GLU A 6 10.92 1.62 16.99
C GLU A 6 10.40 2.12 15.63
N HIS A 7 11.27 2.66 14.77
CA HIS A 7 10.93 3.10 13.43
C HIS A 7 10.42 1.95 12.54
N ALA A 8 9.32 2.22 11.85
CA ALA A 8 8.65 1.29 10.96
C ALA A 8 8.76 1.77 9.51
N PHE A 9 8.98 0.82 8.60
CA PHE A 9 9.20 1.08 7.19
C PHE A 9 8.44 0.05 6.35
N CYS A 10 8.11 0.41 5.12
CA CYS A 10 7.64 -0.54 4.13
C CYS A 10 8.76 -1.56 3.82
N ASN A 11 8.41 -2.82 3.52
CA ASN A 11 9.41 -3.87 3.28
C ASN A 11 10.33 -3.53 2.09
N ALA A 12 9.77 -3.06 0.98
CA ALA A 12 10.54 -2.64 -0.20
C ALA A 12 11.53 -1.52 0.14
N CYS A 13 11.04 -0.50 0.87
CA CYS A 13 11.80 0.69 1.25
C CYS A 13 13.04 0.32 2.10
N ILE A 14 12.84 -0.48 3.15
CA ILE A 14 13.94 -0.83 4.05
C ILE A 14 14.92 -1.83 3.43
N THR A 15 14.42 -2.74 2.59
CA THR A 15 15.27 -3.68 1.83
C THR A 15 16.15 -2.93 0.84
N GLN A 16 15.60 -1.94 0.13
CA GLN A 16 16.37 -1.10 -0.77
C GLN A 16 17.44 -0.30 -0.02
N TRP A 17 17.10 0.30 1.13
CA TRP A 17 18.07 1.03 1.96
C TRP A 17 19.24 0.14 2.41
N PHE A 18 18.95 -1.07 2.89
CA PHE A 18 19.96 -2.02 3.36
C PHE A 18 20.87 -2.59 2.28
N SER A 19 20.54 -2.42 1.00
CA SER A 19 21.48 -2.71 -0.09
C SER A 19 22.69 -1.77 -0.11
N GLN A 20 22.57 -0.60 0.52
CA GLN A 20 23.60 0.45 0.54
C GLN A 20 24.14 0.70 1.95
N GLN A 21 23.28 0.74 2.97
CA GLN A 21 23.66 1.09 4.34
C GLN A 21 22.94 0.24 5.37
N GLN A 22 23.66 -0.34 6.32
CA GLN A 22 23.09 -1.11 7.43
C GLN A 22 22.80 -0.22 8.65
N THR A 23 22.03 0.83 8.43
CA THR A 23 21.64 1.82 9.45
C THR A 23 20.17 2.18 9.33
N CYS A 24 19.57 2.71 10.39
CA CYS A 24 18.21 3.21 10.36
C CYS A 24 18.16 4.49 9.49
N PRO A 25 17.23 4.59 8.52
CA PRO A 25 17.09 5.78 7.67
C PRO A 25 16.79 7.08 8.43
N VAL A 26 16.25 7.00 9.65
CA VAL A 26 15.80 8.18 10.42
C VAL A 26 16.89 8.70 11.34
N ASP A 27 17.49 7.82 12.14
CA ASP A 27 18.41 8.19 13.24
C ASP A 27 19.84 7.66 13.05
N ARG A 28 20.09 6.91 11.97
CA ARG A 28 21.37 6.28 11.63
C ARG A 28 21.90 5.28 12.67
N SER A 29 21.07 4.82 13.61
CA SER A 29 21.43 3.72 14.51
C SER A 29 21.78 2.46 13.71
N VAL A 30 22.75 1.70 14.20
CA VAL A 30 23.16 0.44 13.56
C VAL A 30 22.03 -0.57 13.67
N VAL A 31 21.55 -1.04 12.52
CA VAL A 31 20.49 -2.05 12.43
C VAL A 31 20.73 -2.89 11.20
N THR A 32 20.57 -4.20 11.33
CA THR A 32 20.70 -5.14 10.21
C THR A 32 19.33 -5.75 9.86
N VAL A 33 19.24 -6.33 8.67
CA VAL A 33 18.01 -7.01 8.19
C VAL A 33 17.50 -8.03 9.20
N ALA A 34 18.40 -8.81 9.80
CA ALA A 34 18.07 -9.86 10.77
C ALA A 34 17.46 -9.34 12.07
N HIS A 35 17.73 -8.07 12.43
CA HIS A 35 17.16 -7.45 13.62
C HIS A 35 15.75 -6.87 13.38
N LEU A 36 15.31 -6.75 12.13
CA LEU A 36 13.98 -6.23 11.83
C LEU A 36 12.90 -7.18 12.33
N ARG A 37 11.93 -6.61 13.04
CA ARG A 37 10.72 -7.33 13.46
C ARG A 37 9.51 -6.90 12.63
N PRO A 38 8.53 -7.79 12.41
CA PRO A 38 7.24 -7.38 11.87
C PRO A 38 6.62 -6.28 12.73
N VAL A 39 6.00 -5.29 12.10
CA VAL A 39 5.28 -4.25 12.83
C VAL A 39 4.09 -4.84 13.60
N PRO A 40 3.72 -4.24 14.76
CA PRO A 40 2.55 -4.64 15.53
C PRO A 40 1.29 -4.72 14.65
N ARG A 41 0.43 -5.71 14.92
CA ARG A 41 -0.81 -5.91 14.16
C ARG A 41 -1.72 -4.68 14.19
N ILE A 42 -1.76 -3.97 15.32
CA ILE A 42 -2.53 -2.73 15.48
C ILE A 42 -2.13 -1.69 14.42
N MET A 43 -0.83 -1.48 14.21
CA MET A 43 -0.35 -0.53 13.21
C MET A 43 -0.77 -0.92 11.78
N ARG A 44 -0.70 -2.22 11.45
CA ARG A 44 -1.20 -2.73 10.16
C ARG A 44 -2.71 -2.50 10.01
N ASN A 45 -3.48 -2.81 11.05
CA ASN A 45 -4.92 -2.63 11.05
C ASN A 45 -5.34 -1.15 10.92
N MET A 46 -4.56 -0.24 11.51
CA MET A 46 -4.77 1.21 11.36
C MET A 46 -4.56 1.64 9.91
N LEU A 47 -3.47 1.18 9.26
CA LEU A 47 -3.23 1.45 7.83
C LEU A 47 -4.35 0.89 6.94
N SER A 48 -4.81 -0.33 7.19
CA SER A 48 -5.89 -0.96 6.42
C SER A 48 -7.21 -0.17 6.46
N LYS A 49 -7.47 0.57 7.54
CA LYS A 49 -8.70 1.34 7.75
C LYS A 49 -8.62 2.77 7.22
N LEU A 50 -7.47 3.20 6.66
CA LEU A 50 -7.34 4.52 6.07
C LEU A 50 -8.39 4.73 4.98
N GLN A 51 -9.09 5.86 5.04
CA GLN A 51 -10.05 6.27 4.03
C GLN A 51 -9.31 7.04 2.93
N ILE A 52 -9.45 6.58 1.69
CA ILE A 52 -8.73 7.10 0.53
C ILE A 52 -9.70 7.29 -0.64
N SER A 53 -9.38 8.23 -1.52
CA SER A 53 -10.09 8.41 -2.78
C SER A 53 -9.81 7.22 -3.71
N CYS A 54 -10.82 6.80 -4.48
CA CYS A 54 -10.64 5.84 -5.56
C CYS A 54 -9.63 6.34 -6.61
N ASP A 55 -8.81 5.42 -7.15
CA ASP A 55 -7.86 5.71 -8.22
C ASP A 55 -8.54 6.24 -9.49
N ASN A 56 -9.81 5.88 -9.72
CA ASN A 56 -10.63 6.35 -10.83
C ASN A 56 -11.33 7.69 -10.56
N ALA A 57 -10.93 8.44 -9.52
CA ALA A 57 -11.48 9.77 -9.25
C ALA A 57 -11.27 10.75 -10.41
N VAL A 58 -10.16 10.61 -11.13
CA VAL A 58 -9.88 11.36 -12.36
C VAL A 58 -10.89 11.07 -13.49
N PHE A 59 -11.57 9.92 -13.43
CA PHE A 59 -12.61 9.51 -14.38
C PHE A 59 -14.02 9.77 -13.84
N GLY A 60 -14.16 10.43 -12.69
CA GLY A 60 -15.44 10.82 -12.10
C GLY A 60 -15.86 10.03 -10.86
N CYS A 61 -15.08 9.04 -10.40
CA CYS A 61 -15.43 8.31 -9.18
C CYS A 61 -15.22 9.18 -7.92
N THR A 62 -16.30 9.53 -7.23
CA THR A 62 -16.23 10.32 -5.98
C THR A 62 -16.12 9.46 -4.72
N ALA A 63 -15.98 8.14 -4.88
CA ALA A 63 -15.97 7.22 -3.77
C ALA A 63 -14.72 7.39 -2.89
N VAL A 64 -14.95 7.51 -1.59
CA VAL A 64 -13.92 7.40 -0.55
C VAL A 64 -14.08 6.03 0.11
N VAL A 65 -13.09 5.16 -0.05
CA VAL A 65 -13.13 3.76 0.40
C VAL A 65 -12.00 3.48 1.37
N ARG A 66 -12.09 2.37 2.10
CA ARG A 66 -10.96 1.93 2.93
C ARG A 66 -9.87 1.32 2.06
N LEU A 67 -8.61 1.53 2.45
CA LEU A 67 -7.45 0.97 1.76
C LEU A 67 -7.57 -0.54 1.54
N ASP A 68 -8.04 -1.30 2.54
CA ASP A 68 -8.21 -2.75 2.43
C ASP A 68 -9.36 -3.20 1.51
N THR A 69 -10.30 -2.30 1.21
CA THR A 69 -11.43 -2.56 0.29
C THR A 69 -11.20 -1.98 -1.11
N LEU A 70 -10.12 -1.21 -1.32
CA LEU A 70 -9.87 -0.50 -2.58
C LEU A 70 -9.85 -1.46 -3.77
N THR A 71 -9.14 -2.59 -3.68
CA THR A 71 -9.05 -3.54 -4.79
C THR A 71 -10.41 -4.11 -5.20
N ALA A 72 -11.28 -4.41 -4.23
CA ALA A 72 -12.63 -4.86 -4.51
C ALA A 72 -13.44 -3.76 -5.22
N HIS A 73 -13.38 -2.53 -4.70
CA HIS A 73 -14.01 -1.38 -5.35
C HIS A 73 -13.53 -1.18 -6.80
N LEU A 74 -12.21 -1.29 -7.08
CA LEU A 74 -11.66 -1.08 -8.41
C LEU A 74 -12.16 -2.10 -9.46
N ASN A 75 -12.43 -3.33 -9.04
CA ASN A 75 -12.99 -4.36 -9.91
C ASN A 75 -14.41 -4.01 -10.37
N ASP A 76 -15.20 -3.42 -9.47
CA ASP A 76 -16.62 -3.09 -9.71
C ASP A 76 -16.85 -1.61 -10.06
N CYS A 77 -15.78 -0.81 -10.08
CA CYS A 77 -15.89 0.64 -10.22
C CYS A 77 -16.50 1.01 -11.58
N GLU A 78 -17.62 1.74 -11.54
CA GLU A 78 -18.33 2.17 -12.75
C GLU A 78 -17.50 3.09 -13.66
N HIS A 79 -16.53 3.79 -13.07
CA HIS A 79 -15.64 4.72 -13.74
C HIS A 79 -14.28 4.10 -14.09
N ASN A 80 -14.12 2.77 -13.93
CA ASN A 80 -12.90 2.08 -14.34
C ASN A 80 -12.84 1.97 -15.88
N PRO A 81 -11.88 2.64 -16.55
CA PRO A 81 -11.78 2.63 -18.01
C PRO A 81 -11.35 1.26 -18.57
N LYS A 82 -10.83 0.36 -17.73
CA LYS A 82 -10.44 -1.01 -18.10
C LYS A 82 -11.56 -2.02 -17.85
N ARG A 83 -12.73 -1.58 -17.38
CA ARG A 83 -13.83 -2.51 -17.09
C ARG A 83 -14.24 -3.19 -18.40
N PRO A 84 -14.20 -4.53 -18.48
CA PRO A 84 -14.60 -5.23 -19.69
C PRO A 84 -16.08 -4.96 -19.94
N VAL A 85 -16.37 -4.27 -21.05
CA VAL A 85 -17.73 -4.13 -21.56
C VAL A 85 -17.95 -5.23 -22.58
N THR A 86 -19.00 -6.02 -22.38
CA THR A 86 -19.47 -6.94 -23.42
C THR A 86 -20.04 -6.08 -24.55
N CYS A 87 -19.37 -6.09 -25.70
CA CYS A 87 -19.89 -5.47 -26.90
C CYS A 87 -21.15 -6.23 -27.34
N GLU A 88 -22.30 -5.56 -27.32
CA GLU A 88 -23.58 -6.14 -27.77
C GLU A 88 -23.56 -6.52 -29.26
N GLN A 89 -22.58 -6.03 -30.03
CA GLN A 89 -22.37 -6.36 -31.43
C GLN A 89 -21.37 -7.51 -31.68
N GLY A 90 -20.88 -8.16 -30.63
CA GLY A 90 -20.13 -9.42 -30.75
C GLY A 90 -18.77 -9.30 -31.46
N CYS A 91 -18.00 -8.23 -31.21
CA CYS A 91 -16.61 -8.18 -31.69
C CYS A 91 -15.71 -9.04 -30.79
N GLY A 92 -15.31 -10.21 -31.30
CA GLY A 92 -14.30 -11.11 -30.74
C GLY A 92 -13.29 -11.48 -31.81
#